data_AF-A0A533B3B3-F1
#
_entry.id   AF-A0A533B3B3-F1
#
_cell.length_a   1.000
_cell.length_b   1.000
_cell.length_c   1.000
_cell.angle_alpha   90.00
_cell.angle_beta   90.00
_cell.angle_gamma   90.00
#
_symmetry.space_group_name_H-M   'P 1'
#
loop_
_entity.id
_entity.type
_entity.pdbx_description
1 polymer ?
#
loop_
_entity_poly.entity_id
_entity_poly.type
_entity_poly.pdbx_seq_one_letter_code
_entity_poly.pdbx_strand_id
1 'polypeptide(L)'
;MRIKSPLYNSRKELDIARQAIDGMRCAQSFIQFEQAWQDFLVRLERAWNKTKDVFSDSQYAPWRGQHEHMRNSDQLLRYLKQARDAEEHTVCETISKELGGIGINPSSGNSLHIEHMTINRGKITIRGAKPGIAVTVYLDRVKLMPAISRGVVTLPPEEHLGQPFYGTNPMEVAEAGLIYYERMIRDAMPRFGIEKEKERGQAP
;
A
#
# COMPACT_ATOMS: atom_id res chain seq x y z
N MET A 1 10.50 30.60 20.71
CA MET A 1 10.58 29.75 19.50
C MET A 1 10.31 28.31 19.92
N ARG A 2 9.18 27.70 19.53
CA ARG A 2 8.89 26.29 19.89
C ARG A 2 9.81 25.38 19.07
N ILE A 3 10.77 24.73 19.71
CA ILE A 3 11.63 23.73 19.08
C ILE A 3 10.73 22.56 18.68
N LYS A 4 10.66 22.28 17.38
CA LYS A 4 9.89 21.16 16.84
C LYS A 4 10.56 19.84 17.25
N SER A 5 9.76 18.81 17.52
CA SER A 5 10.27 17.45 17.77
C SER A 5 11.26 17.05 16.66
N PRO A 6 12.40 16.41 16.96
CA PRO A 6 13.31 15.85 15.96
C PRO A 6 12.62 14.98 14.90
N LEU A 7 11.55 14.28 15.27
CA LEU A 7 10.75 13.43 14.37
C LEU A 7 9.60 14.18 13.67
N TYR A 8 9.49 15.50 13.86
CA TYR A 8 8.44 16.31 13.23
C TYR A 8 8.44 16.14 11.70
N ASN A 9 9.61 16.18 11.07
CA ASN A 9 9.70 16.07 9.62
C ASN A 9 9.37 14.66 9.12
N SER A 10 9.63 13.62 9.91
CA SER A 10 9.23 12.25 9.58
C SER A 10 7.72 12.06 9.70
N ARG A 11 7.11 12.56 10.78
CA ARG A 11 5.66 12.54 11.00
C ARG A 11 4.92 13.29 9.90
N LYS A 12 5.44 14.45 9.50
CA LYS A 12 4.89 15.22 8.37
C LYS A 12 4.85 14.39 7.09
N GLU A 13 5.87 13.58 6.79
CA GLU A 13 5.83 12.71 5.61
C GLU A 13 4.77 11.60 5.75
N LEU A 14 4.58 11.02 6.94
CA LEU A 14 3.50 10.05 7.17
C LEU A 14 2.11 10.66 7.07
N ASP A 15 1.92 11.91 7.52
CA ASP A 15 0.65 12.61 7.35
C ASP A 15 0.33 12.85 5.88
N ILE A 16 1.33 13.19 5.06
CA ILE A 16 1.16 13.34 3.61
C ILE A 16 0.96 11.96 2.95
N ALA A 17 1.65 10.91 3.41
CA ALA A 17 1.41 9.54 2.95
C ALA A 17 -0.04 9.11 3.21
N ARG A 18 -0.60 9.45 4.37
CA ARG A 18 -2.02 9.21 4.68
C ARG A 18 -2.95 9.96 3.72
N GLN A 19 -2.66 11.22 3.42
CA GLN A 19 -3.42 12.00 2.44
C GLN A 19 -3.35 11.37 1.03
N ALA A 20 -2.23 10.76 0.67
CA ALA A 20 -2.11 10.04 -0.59
C ALA A 20 -3.00 8.77 -0.62
N ILE A 21 -3.16 8.07 0.51
CA ILE A 21 -4.15 6.97 0.65
C ILE A 21 -5.59 7.49 0.48
N ASP A 22 -5.91 8.63 1.10
CA ASP A 22 -7.21 9.27 0.89
C ASP A 22 -7.41 9.72 -0.57
N GLY A 23 -6.32 10.14 -1.23
CA GLY A 23 -6.27 10.41 -2.66
C GLY A 23 -6.62 9.19 -3.52
N MET A 24 -6.05 8.02 -3.20
CA MET A 24 -6.43 6.74 -3.84
C MET A 24 -7.92 6.43 -3.64
N ARG A 25 -8.45 6.63 -2.43
CA ARG A 25 -9.86 6.37 -2.11
C ARG A 25 -10.83 7.29 -2.86
N CYS A 26 -10.43 8.54 -3.10
CA CYS A 26 -11.24 9.54 -3.78
C CYS A 26 -10.98 9.64 -5.29
N ALA A 27 -10.03 8.87 -5.83
CA ALA A 27 -9.64 8.93 -7.22
C ALA A 27 -10.82 8.61 -8.16
N GLN A 28 -11.01 9.47 -9.16
CA GLN A 28 -12.08 9.33 -10.17
C GLN A 28 -11.57 8.66 -11.46
N SER A 29 -10.27 8.44 -11.57
CA SER A 29 -9.64 7.78 -12.69
C SER A 29 -8.45 6.93 -12.24
N PHE A 30 -8.06 5.96 -13.06
CA PHE A 30 -6.88 5.14 -12.81
C PHE A 30 -5.60 5.98 -12.70
N ILE A 31 -5.45 7.01 -13.54
CA ILE A 31 -4.30 7.93 -13.51
C ILE A 31 -4.22 8.68 -12.16
N GLN A 32 -5.36 9.14 -11.63
CA GLN A 32 -5.38 9.79 -10.31
C GLN A 32 -5.01 8.82 -9.19
N PHE A 33 -5.49 7.58 -9.28
CA PHE A 33 -5.16 6.53 -8.34
C PHE A 33 -3.65 6.20 -8.38
N GLU A 34 -3.09 6.06 -9.57
CA GLU A 34 -1.68 5.77 -9.80
C GLU A 34 -0.77 6.88 -9.25
N GLN A 35 -1.10 8.14 -9.53
CA GLN A 35 -0.37 9.27 -8.97
C GLN A 35 -0.38 9.26 -7.44
N ALA A 36 -1.55 8.99 -6.84
CA ALA A 36 -1.69 8.92 -5.39
C ALA A 36 -0.92 7.72 -4.78
N TRP A 37 -0.88 6.59 -5.48
CA TRP A 37 -0.06 5.43 -5.11
C TRP A 37 1.45 5.74 -5.13
N GLN A 38 1.94 6.36 -6.22
CA GLN A 38 3.33 6.78 -6.33
C GLN A 38 3.71 7.80 -5.23
N ASP A 39 2.84 8.79 -5.00
CA ASP A 39 3.03 9.76 -3.93
C ASP A 39 3.13 9.08 -2.57
N PHE A 40 2.26 8.10 -2.27
CA PHE A 40 2.34 7.33 -1.04
C PHE A 40 3.71 6.64 -0.88
N LEU A 41 4.17 5.91 -1.91
CA LEU A 41 5.45 5.18 -1.89
C LEU A 41 6.64 6.11 -1.61
N VAL A 42 6.70 7.25 -2.30
CA VAL A 42 7.76 8.25 -2.12
C VAL A 42 7.73 8.85 -0.70
N ARG A 43 6.54 9.16 -0.18
CA ARG A 43 6.38 9.73 1.16
C ARG A 43 6.77 8.75 2.26
N LEU A 44 6.43 7.48 2.09
CA LEU A 44 6.83 6.42 3.01
C LEU A 44 8.35 6.29 3.09
N GLU A 45 9.03 6.32 1.94
CA GLU A 45 10.48 6.26 1.89
C GLU A 45 11.15 7.51 2.51
N ARG A 46 10.61 8.69 2.26
CA ARG A 46 11.09 9.93 2.89
C ARG A 46 10.91 9.89 4.41
N ALA A 47 9.80 9.35 4.90
CA ALA A 47 9.58 9.17 6.34
C ALA A 47 10.63 8.24 6.96
N TRP A 48 10.97 7.14 6.29
CA TRP A 48 12.05 6.24 6.70
C TRP A 48 13.40 6.97 6.77
N ASN A 49 13.82 7.60 5.66
CA ASN A 49 15.14 8.22 5.57
C ASN A 49 15.32 9.33 6.61
N LYS A 50 14.33 10.21 6.79
CA LYS A 50 14.37 11.25 7.82
C LYS A 50 14.45 10.67 9.24
N THR A 51 13.72 9.59 9.50
CA THR A 51 13.78 8.91 10.81
C THR A 51 15.16 8.30 11.04
N LYS A 52 15.71 7.64 10.03
CA LYS A 52 17.07 7.07 10.06
C LYS A 52 18.14 8.15 10.32
N ASP A 53 17.98 9.33 9.73
CA ASP A 53 18.92 10.44 9.91
C ASP A 53 18.88 11.01 11.34
N VAL A 54 17.68 11.12 11.93
CA VAL A 54 17.50 11.48 13.35
C VAL A 54 18.21 10.48 14.27
N PHE A 55 18.19 9.19 13.90
CA PHE A 55 18.86 8.13 14.65
C PHE A 55 20.23 7.75 14.06
N SER A 56 20.96 8.70 13.49
CA SER A 56 22.25 8.45 12.83
C SER A 56 23.37 8.04 13.78
N ASP A 57 23.26 8.35 15.08
CA ASP A 57 24.23 7.97 16.11
C ASP A 57 24.40 6.44 16.21
N SER A 58 25.64 6.03 16.49
CA SER A 58 26.06 4.66 16.78
C SER A 58 25.24 3.98 17.88
N GLN A 59 24.81 4.73 18.91
CA GLN A 59 23.97 4.16 19.98
C GLN A 59 22.60 3.66 19.49
N TYR A 60 22.13 4.14 18.34
CA TYR A 60 20.89 3.72 17.71
C TYR A 60 21.10 2.73 16.55
N ALA A 61 22.34 2.29 16.31
CA ALA A 61 22.63 1.29 15.27
C ALA A 61 21.82 -0.01 15.44
N PRO A 62 21.62 -0.57 16.64
CA PRO A 62 20.79 -1.77 16.80
C PRO A 62 19.33 -1.56 16.37
N TRP A 63 18.74 -0.42 16.74
CA TRP A 63 17.36 -0.07 16.36
C TRP A 63 17.22 0.11 14.85
N ARG A 64 18.16 0.84 14.22
CA ARG A 64 18.19 1.00 12.76
C ARG A 64 18.36 -0.34 12.05
N GLY A 65 19.29 -1.18 12.53
CA GLY A 65 19.55 -2.50 11.97
C GLY A 65 18.32 -3.40 12.04
N GLN A 66 17.58 -3.38 13.15
CA GLN A 66 16.33 -4.12 13.30
C GLN A 66 15.28 -3.71 12.25
N HIS A 67 15.02 -2.41 12.11
CA HIS A 67 13.98 -1.94 11.17
C HIS A 67 14.43 -2.03 9.70
N GLU A 68 15.72 -1.88 9.40
CA GLU A 68 16.26 -2.16 8.08
C GLU A 68 16.15 -3.65 7.75
N HIS A 69 16.42 -4.55 8.71
CA HIS A 69 16.19 -5.97 8.53
C HIS A 69 14.71 -6.27 8.25
N MET A 70 13.79 -5.72 9.04
CA MET A 70 12.35 -5.86 8.80
C MET A 70 11.95 -5.39 7.39
N ARG A 71 12.45 -4.22 6.95
CA ARG A 71 12.18 -3.70 5.60
C ARG A 71 12.67 -4.60 4.46
N ASN A 72 13.67 -5.44 4.72
CA ASN A 72 14.24 -6.34 3.71
C ASN A 72 13.73 -7.79 3.82
N SER A 73 13.15 -8.17 4.97
CA SER A 73 12.69 -9.54 5.25
C SER A 73 11.17 -9.69 5.22
N ASP A 74 10.43 -8.71 5.75
CA ASP A 74 8.97 -8.71 5.72
C ASP A 74 8.47 -8.50 4.29
N GLN A 75 7.57 -9.37 3.83
CA GLN A 75 7.11 -9.35 2.44
C GLN A 75 6.46 -8.03 2.06
N LEU A 76 5.60 -7.48 2.92
CA LEU A 76 4.90 -6.23 2.66
C LEU A 76 5.86 -5.05 2.59
N LEU A 77 6.74 -4.92 3.57
CA LEU A 77 7.70 -3.80 3.60
C LEU A 77 8.71 -3.88 2.45
N ARG A 78 9.16 -5.09 2.13
CA ARG A 78 10.03 -5.33 0.98
C ARG A 78 9.32 -4.99 -0.32
N TYR A 79 8.06 -5.38 -0.47
CA TYR A 79 7.27 -5.03 -1.65
C TYR A 79 7.13 -3.52 -1.81
N LEU A 80 6.75 -2.78 -0.76
CA LEU A 80 6.63 -1.32 -0.81
C LEU A 80 7.94 -0.63 -1.21
N LYS A 81 9.08 -1.09 -0.67
CA LYS A 81 10.41 -0.59 -1.04
C LYS A 81 10.70 -0.83 -2.53
N GLN A 82 10.45 -2.05 -3.01
CA GLN A 82 10.72 -2.44 -4.40
C GLN A 82 9.75 -1.79 -5.38
N ALA A 83 8.49 -1.59 -4.99
CA ALA A 83 7.51 -0.86 -5.79
C ALA A 83 7.95 0.60 -6.00
N ARG A 84 8.43 1.28 -4.93
CA ARG A 84 9.02 2.62 -5.05
C ARG A 84 10.19 2.63 -6.03
N ASP A 85 11.11 1.69 -5.88
CA ASP A 85 12.28 1.59 -6.76
C ASP A 85 11.91 1.24 -8.21
N ALA A 86 10.81 0.52 -8.45
CA ALA A 86 10.30 0.22 -9.78
C ALA A 86 9.68 1.48 -10.43
N GLU A 87 8.83 2.20 -9.70
CA GLU A 87 8.18 3.44 -10.18
C GLU A 87 9.19 4.57 -10.46
N GLU A 88 10.29 4.67 -9.69
CA GLU A 88 11.30 5.72 -9.88
C GLU A 88 12.32 5.42 -11.00
N HIS A 89 12.56 4.15 -11.32
CA HIS A 89 13.72 3.75 -12.13
C HIS A 89 13.39 2.85 -13.30
N THR A 90 12.12 2.46 -13.47
CA THR A 90 11.70 1.55 -14.54
C THR A 90 10.44 2.08 -15.22
N VAL A 91 10.05 1.42 -16.31
CA VAL A 91 8.77 1.63 -16.99
C VAL A 91 7.71 0.60 -16.55
N CYS A 92 8.04 -0.24 -15.54
CA CYS A 92 7.15 -1.29 -15.07
C CYS A 92 6.14 -0.72 -14.08
N GLU A 93 4.86 -0.86 -14.43
CA GLU A 93 3.74 -0.48 -13.56
C GLU A 93 3.65 -1.44 -12.36
N THR A 94 3.51 -0.89 -11.15
CA THR A 94 3.34 -1.69 -9.91
C THR A 94 1.88 -1.92 -9.54
N ILE A 95 0.97 -1.29 -10.26
CA ILE A 95 -0.48 -1.47 -10.16
C ILE A 95 -1.08 -1.69 -11.54
N SER A 96 -2.23 -2.35 -11.59
CA SER A 96 -2.98 -2.53 -12.84
C SER A 96 -4.47 -2.42 -12.60
N LYS A 97 -5.18 -1.83 -13.57
CA LYS A 97 -6.63 -1.84 -13.60
C LYS A 97 -7.12 -3.19 -14.11
N GLU A 98 -7.80 -3.93 -13.24
CA GLU A 98 -8.59 -5.08 -13.64
C GLU A 98 -10.01 -4.63 -13.94
N LEU A 99 -10.39 -4.75 -15.22
CA LEU A 99 -11.75 -4.44 -15.64
C LEU A 99 -12.71 -5.43 -14.97
N GLY A 100 -13.78 -4.88 -14.44
CA GLY A 100 -14.93 -5.64 -13.99
C GLY A 100 -15.64 -6.31 -15.16
N GLY A 101 -16.77 -6.92 -14.86
CA GLY A 101 -17.54 -7.66 -15.84
C GLY A 101 -18.79 -8.24 -15.26
N ILE A 102 -19.56 -8.92 -16.12
CA ILE A 102 -20.76 -9.63 -15.71
C ILE A 102 -20.55 -11.10 -16.06
N GLY A 103 -20.46 -11.93 -15.03
CA GLY A 103 -20.48 -13.39 -15.15
C GLY A 103 -21.92 -13.86 -15.32
N ILE A 104 -22.17 -14.64 -16.37
CA ILE A 104 -23.47 -15.27 -16.64
C ILE A 104 -23.22 -16.78 -16.61
N ASN A 105 -23.68 -17.43 -15.54
CA ASN A 105 -23.46 -18.85 -15.27
C ASN A 105 -24.79 -19.58 -15.13
N PRO A 106 -24.81 -20.92 -15.28
CA PRO A 106 -25.98 -21.69 -14.87
C PRO A 106 -26.16 -21.58 -13.36
N SER A 107 -27.41 -21.46 -12.92
CA SER A 107 -27.81 -21.47 -11.51
C SER A 107 -27.56 -22.82 -10.83
N SER A 108 -27.36 -23.88 -11.62
CA SER A 108 -27.03 -25.22 -11.14
C SER A 108 -26.30 -26.01 -12.22
N GLY A 109 -25.38 -26.89 -11.86
CA GLY A 109 -24.63 -27.70 -12.84
C GLY A 109 -23.61 -26.88 -13.65
N ASN A 110 -23.05 -27.48 -14.70
CA ASN A 110 -21.89 -26.93 -15.41
C ASN A 110 -22.16 -26.53 -16.86
N SER A 111 -23.44 -26.54 -17.28
CA SER A 111 -23.84 -26.19 -18.64
C SER A 111 -24.99 -25.20 -18.61
N LEU A 112 -24.91 -24.18 -19.46
CA LEU A 112 -25.93 -23.16 -19.63
C LEU A 112 -26.25 -23.06 -21.13
N HIS A 113 -27.51 -23.26 -21.49
CA HIS A 113 -28.00 -22.91 -22.82
C HIS A 113 -28.73 -21.57 -22.73
N ILE A 114 -28.46 -20.63 -23.65
CA ILE A 114 -29.16 -19.35 -23.76
C ILE A 114 -29.82 -19.29 -25.13
N GLU A 115 -31.15 -19.29 -25.17
CA GLU A 115 -31.91 -19.21 -26.44
C GLU A 115 -31.75 -17.84 -27.11
N HIS A 116 -31.74 -16.76 -26.32
CA HIS A 116 -31.58 -15.41 -26.85
C HIS A 116 -30.98 -14.44 -25.83
N MET A 117 -30.01 -13.63 -26.26
CA MET A 117 -29.41 -12.55 -25.48
C MET A 117 -29.40 -11.25 -26.29
N THR A 118 -29.72 -10.13 -25.63
CA THR A 118 -29.58 -8.79 -26.22
C THR A 118 -28.88 -7.86 -25.23
N ILE A 119 -27.88 -7.13 -25.73
CA ILE A 119 -27.21 -6.06 -25.01
C ILE A 119 -27.51 -4.76 -25.74
N ASN A 120 -28.27 -3.86 -25.11
CA ASN A 120 -28.64 -2.59 -25.71
C ASN A 120 -28.67 -1.51 -24.62
N ARG A 121 -27.92 -0.41 -24.81
CA ARG A 121 -27.86 0.75 -23.90
C ARG A 121 -27.63 0.35 -22.42
N GLY A 122 -26.69 -0.56 -22.17
CA GLY A 122 -26.37 -1.01 -20.81
C GLY A 122 -27.40 -1.98 -20.19
N LYS A 123 -28.46 -2.35 -20.93
CA LYS A 123 -29.41 -3.38 -20.49
C LYS A 123 -29.07 -4.71 -21.15
N ILE A 124 -28.86 -5.73 -20.32
CA ILE A 124 -28.74 -7.12 -20.75
C ILE A 124 -30.11 -7.79 -20.57
N THR A 125 -30.65 -8.37 -21.64
CA THR A 125 -31.89 -9.17 -21.60
C THR A 125 -31.58 -10.58 -22.05
N ILE A 126 -31.97 -11.58 -21.25
CA ILE A 126 -31.72 -12.99 -21.53
C ILE A 126 -33.05 -13.74 -21.50
N ARG A 127 -33.27 -14.63 -22.47
CA ARG A 127 -34.46 -15.50 -22.56
C ARG A 127 -34.05 -16.96 -22.74
N GLY A 128 -34.87 -17.86 -22.20
CA GLY A 128 -34.76 -19.30 -22.48
C GLY A 128 -33.59 -20.01 -21.83
N ALA A 129 -33.05 -19.49 -20.73
CA ALA A 129 -31.89 -20.09 -20.10
C ALA A 129 -32.24 -21.30 -19.23
N LYS A 130 -31.64 -22.47 -19.53
CA LYS A 130 -31.80 -23.71 -18.76
C LYS A 130 -30.44 -24.35 -18.43
N PRO A 131 -30.20 -24.76 -17.16
CA PRO A 131 -30.99 -24.36 -15.99
C PRO A 131 -30.97 -22.83 -15.84
N GLY A 132 -31.74 -22.26 -14.91
CA GLY A 132 -31.87 -20.80 -14.77
C GLY A 132 -30.52 -20.07 -14.64
N ILE A 133 -30.50 -18.75 -14.65
CA ILE A 133 -29.25 -17.97 -14.72
C ILE A 133 -28.79 -17.54 -13.32
N ALA A 134 -27.52 -17.70 -13.02
CA ALA A 134 -26.80 -16.96 -11.98
C ALA A 134 -26.02 -15.81 -12.63
N VAL A 135 -26.25 -14.59 -12.15
CA VAL A 135 -25.54 -13.39 -12.61
C VAL A 135 -24.61 -12.91 -11.52
N THR A 136 -23.32 -12.79 -11.83
CA THR A 136 -22.30 -12.25 -10.92
C THR A 136 -21.78 -10.95 -11.49
N VAL A 137 -21.78 -9.87 -10.70
CA VAL A 137 -21.17 -8.60 -11.10
C VAL A 137 -19.77 -8.53 -10.48
N TYR A 138 -18.77 -8.41 -11.34
CA TYR A 138 -17.39 -8.10 -10.95
C TYR A 138 -17.19 -6.60 -11.13
N LEU A 139 -16.80 -5.91 -10.06
CA LEU A 139 -16.49 -4.49 -10.13
C LEU A 139 -15.08 -4.29 -10.68
N ASP A 140 -14.87 -3.15 -11.35
CA ASP A 140 -13.52 -2.66 -11.64
C ASP A 140 -12.73 -2.60 -10.34
N ARG A 141 -11.50 -3.12 -10.36
CA ARG A 141 -10.60 -3.07 -9.21
C ARG A 141 -9.18 -2.73 -9.65
N VAL A 142 -8.43 -2.09 -8.77
CA VAL A 142 -6.99 -1.95 -8.95
C VAL A 142 -6.31 -3.05 -8.15
N LYS A 143 -5.34 -3.71 -8.77
CA LYS A 143 -4.52 -4.74 -8.12
C LYS A 143 -3.05 -4.39 -8.14
N LEU A 144 -2.31 -4.92 -7.17
CA LEU A 144 -0.85 -4.90 -7.17
C LEU A 144 -0.30 -5.86 -8.23
N MET A 145 0.75 -5.41 -8.91
CA MET A 145 1.54 -6.18 -9.85
C MET A 145 2.90 -6.53 -9.23
N PRO A 146 3.64 -7.54 -9.73
CA PRO A 146 5.02 -7.76 -9.31
C PRO A 146 5.86 -6.49 -9.48
N ALA A 147 6.52 -6.05 -8.42
CA ALA A 147 7.47 -4.95 -8.48
C ALA A 147 8.80 -5.47 -9.04
N ILE A 148 9.24 -4.92 -10.18
CA ILE A 148 10.48 -5.32 -10.85
C ILE A 148 11.45 -4.14 -10.80
N SER A 149 12.53 -4.28 -10.03
CA SER A 149 13.58 -3.27 -9.99
C SER A 149 14.96 -3.91 -10.02
N ARG A 150 15.83 -3.42 -10.90
CA ARG A 150 17.24 -3.88 -11.03
C ARG A 150 17.39 -5.41 -11.12
N GLY A 151 16.46 -6.07 -11.82
CA GLY A 151 16.44 -7.52 -12.00
C GLY A 151 15.85 -8.33 -10.83
N VAL A 152 15.45 -7.68 -9.74
CA VAL A 152 14.75 -8.30 -8.62
C VAL A 152 13.24 -8.22 -8.87
N VAL A 153 12.58 -9.37 -8.87
CA VAL A 153 11.11 -9.47 -8.95
C VAL A 153 10.57 -9.72 -7.55
N THR A 154 9.69 -8.83 -7.07
CA THR A 154 9.03 -8.96 -5.77
C THR A 154 7.53 -9.06 -5.97
N LEU A 155 6.95 -10.19 -5.56
CA LEU A 155 5.51 -10.42 -5.67
C LEU A 155 4.74 -9.62 -4.61
N PRO A 156 3.46 -9.29 -4.86
CA PRO A 156 2.59 -8.75 -3.83
C PRO A 156 2.59 -9.63 -2.57
N PRO A 157 2.49 -9.04 -1.37
CA PRO A 157 2.75 -9.78 -0.13
C PRO A 157 1.63 -10.76 0.21
N GLU A 158 2.03 -11.96 0.63
CA GLU A 158 1.13 -13.00 1.18
C GLU A 158 1.16 -13.06 2.71
N GLU A 159 2.06 -12.30 3.33
CA GLU A 159 2.19 -12.17 4.77
C GLU A 159 2.64 -10.76 5.16
N HIS A 160 2.32 -10.36 6.39
CA HIS A 160 2.89 -9.17 7.02
C HIS A 160 3.06 -9.42 8.52
N LEU A 161 4.26 -9.19 9.04
CA LEU A 161 4.64 -9.40 10.43
C LEU A 161 4.36 -10.84 10.92
N GLY A 162 4.59 -11.83 10.04
CA GLY A 162 4.36 -13.25 10.31
C GLY A 162 2.89 -13.65 10.39
N GLN A 163 1.97 -12.79 9.97
CA GLN A 163 0.54 -13.10 9.84
C GLN A 163 0.16 -13.19 8.36
N PRO A 164 -0.77 -14.10 7.99
CA PRO A 164 -1.31 -14.15 6.64
C PRO A 164 -1.88 -12.80 6.23
N PHE A 165 -1.56 -12.37 5.01
CA PHE A 165 -1.98 -11.09 4.47
C PHE A 165 -2.20 -11.22 2.97
N TYR A 166 -3.41 -10.97 2.47
CA TYR A 166 -3.69 -11.13 1.04
C TYR A 166 -3.52 -9.79 0.32
N GLY A 167 -2.27 -9.40 0.09
CA GLY A 167 -1.90 -8.09 -0.44
C GLY A 167 -2.15 -7.92 -1.93
N THR A 168 -3.38 -8.12 -2.39
CA THR A 168 -3.74 -7.85 -3.79
C THR A 168 -4.21 -6.42 -4.00
N ASN A 169 -4.77 -5.77 -2.97
CA ASN A 169 -5.33 -4.43 -3.04
C ASN A 169 -4.27 -3.38 -2.62
N PRO A 170 -3.89 -2.42 -3.49
CA PRO A 170 -2.88 -1.42 -3.17
C PRO A 170 -3.21 -0.58 -1.93
N MET A 171 -4.49 -0.27 -1.69
CA MET A 171 -4.90 0.53 -0.53
C MET A 171 -4.68 -0.23 0.79
N GLU A 172 -5.03 -1.52 0.84
CA GLU A 172 -4.83 -2.33 2.04
C GLU A 172 -3.33 -2.48 2.35
N VAL A 173 -2.51 -2.65 1.32
CA VAL A 173 -1.05 -2.72 1.45
C VAL A 173 -0.48 -1.38 1.91
N ALA A 174 -0.98 -0.26 1.37
CA ALA A 174 -0.57 1.08 1.79
C ALA A 174 -0.94 1.37 3.26
N GLU A 175 -2.16 1.03 3.67
CA GLU A 175 -2.64 1.22 5.04
C GLU A 175 -1.82 0.38 6.04
N ALA A 176 -1.58 -0.89 5.74
CA ALA A 176 -0.74 -1.76 6.58
C ALA A 176 0.70 -1.24 6.67
N GLY A 177 1.28 -0.79 5.55
CA GLY A 177 2.58 -0.14 5.52
C GLY A 177 2.60 1.11 6.39
N LEU A 178 1.66 2.03 6.20
CA LEU A 178 1.55 3.26 6.99
C LEU A 178 1.47 2.96 8.50
N ILE A 179 0.63 2.00 8.90
CA ILE A 179 0.50 1.55 10.29
C ILE A 179 1.85 1.09 10.84
N TYR A 180 2.62 0.31 10.08
CA TYR A 180 3.96 -0.11 10.50
C TYR A 180 4.87 1.10 10.77
N TYR A 181 4.95 2.06 9.84
CA TYR A 181 5.83 3.23 10.00
C TYR A 181 5.39 4.16 11.13
N GLU A 182 4.08 4.33 11.32
CA GLU A 182 3.54 5.09 12.45
C GLU A 182 3.94 4.47 13.79
N ARG A 183 3.80 3.14 13.90
CA ARG A 183 4.22 2.38 15.10
C ARG A 183 5.72 2.51 15.31
N MET A 184 6.52 2.33 14.27
CA MET A 184 7.97 2.48 14.32
C MET A 184 8.39 3.87 14.84
N ILE A 185 7.82 4.96 14.31
CA ILE A 185 8.14 6.33 14.77
C ILE A 185 7.65 6.57 16.19
N ARG A 186 6.46 6.08 16.54
CA ARG A 186 5.91 6.20 17.89
C ARG A 186 6.78 5.49 18.91
N ASP A 187 7.22 4.27 18.61
CA ASP A 187 8.00 3.44 19.52
C ASP A 187 9.45 3.94 19.67
N ALA A 188 9.94 4.72 18.70
CA ALA A 188 11.22 5.42 18.78
C ALA A 188 11.21 6.62 19.75
N MET A 189 10.07 7.30 19.95
CA MET A 189 10.02 8.52 20.79
C MET A 189 10.34 8.28 22.28
N PRO A 190 9.74 7.30 22.98
CA PRO A 190 10.01 7.06 24.40
C PRO A 190 11.38 6.45 24.66
N ARG A 191 11.87 5.60 23.74
CA ARG A 191 13.11 4.82 23.93
C ARG A 191 14.37 5.68 23.95
N PHE A 192 14.32 6.87 23.37
CA PHE A 192 15.51 7.68 23.12
C PHE A 192 15.45 9.07 23.76
N GLY A 193 14.53 9.28 24.71
CA GLY A 193 14.57 10.45 25.60
C GLY A 193 14.44 11.80 24.88
N ILE A 194 13.85 11.85 23.69
CA ILE A 194 13.71 13.07 22.89
C ILE A 194 12.80 14.12 23.56
N GLU A 195 12.08 13.76 24.63
CA GLU A 195 11.42 14.71 25.53
C GLU A 195 12.25 15.08 26.78
N LYS A 196 13.24 14.27 27.17
CA LYS A 196 14.00 14.40 28.43
C LYS A 196 15.20 15.36 28.38
N GLU A 197 15.65 15.79 27.20
CA GLU A 197 16.72 16.80 27.10
C GLU A 197 16.28 18.21 27.54
N LYS A 198 14.98 18.43 27.81
CA LYS A 198 14.48 19.71 28.33
C LYS A 198 14.77 19.97 29.80
N GLU A 199 15.10 18.94 30.58
CA GLU A 199 15.29 19.09 32.04
C GLU A 199 16.76 19.10 32.48
N ARG A 200 17.71 18.78 31.58
CA ARG A 200 19.15 18.78 31.90
C ARG A 200 19.92 20.05 31.52
N GLY A 201 19.26 21.01 30.86
CA GLY A 201 19.88 22.27 30.40
C GLY A 201 19.52 23.52 31.20
N GLN A 202 18.76 23.38 32.30
CA GLN A 202 18.43 24.49 33.21
C GLN A 202 18.72 24.07 34.65
N ALA A 203 20.01 24.09 35.01
CA ALA A 203 20.43 24.18 36.40
C ALA A 203 21.35 25.42 36.51
N PRO A 204 20.98 26.45 37.29
CA PRO A 204 21.89 27.51 37.68
C PRO A 204 22.98 26.99 38.64
#